data_AF-A0A353R2Q6-F1
#
_entry.id   AF-A0A353R2Q6-F1
#
_cell.length_a   1.000
_cell.length_b   1.000
_cell.length_c   1.000
_cell.angle_alpha   90.00
_cell.angle_beta   90.00
_cell.angle_gamma   90.00
#
_symmetry.space_group_name_H-M   'P 1'
#
loop_
_entity.id
_entity.type
_entity.pdbx_description
1 polymer ?
#
loop_
_entity_poly.entity_id
_entity_poly.type
_entity_poly.pdbx_seq_one_letter_code
_entity_poly.pdbx_strand_id
1 'polypeptide(L)'
;PRPAKNFAPLAQPRRITLQDRVAQGRLYAVWNVPEWGHADLPALDLATTVLGAGKTSRLHRRLVEQEQLATDVSLGVGSGELGSQIYLVVTARPDVDLARIEAVANEELSRFAQEGPSPDELERARMRALSGFLRGIEKVGGFAGKAQILAESQTFSGNPEFWKTDLTRLREATPGQLQATVQKWLGDNRLTITVEPYPAYAALGEDVDRATLPATAAPPDLDFPALERTRLDNGLQIVLARRPNAPTVELDLLVPAGF
;
A
#
# COMPACT_ATOMS: atom_id res chain seq x y z
N PRO A 1 -9.83 -19.52 19.39
CA PRO A 1 -9.29 -18.40 20.20
C PRO A 1 -8.78 -17.33 19.25
N ARG A 2 -9.02 -16.03 19.50
CA ARG A 2 -8.41 -14.98 18.68
C ARG A 2 -6.88 -14.98 18.88
N PRO A 3 -6.07 -14.82 17.81
CA PRO A 3 -4.63 -14.69 17.96
C PRO A 3 -4.28 -13.47 18.82
N ALA A 4 -3.18 -13.55 19.56
CA ALA A 4 -2.70 -12.44 20.35
C ALA A 4 -2.25 -11.29 19.44
N LYS A 5 -2.53 -10.05 19.85
CA LYS A 5 -1.99 -8.85 19.21
C LYS A 5 -0.48 -8.87 19.37
N ASN A 6 0.23 -8.90 18.24
CA ASN A 6 1.69 -8.91 18.19
C ASN A 6 2.12 -8.29 16.87
N PHE A 7 2.49 -7.02 16.93
CA PHE A 7 2.97 -6.29 15.77
C PHE A 7 4.39 -6.69 15.33
N ALA A 8 5.08 -7.53 16.10
CA ALA A 8 6.39 -8.08 15.79
C ALA A 8 7.41 -6.97 15.40
N PRO A 9 7.80 -6.07 16.33
CA PRO A 9 8.82 -5.07 16.05
C PRO A 9 10.10 -5.73 15.56
N LEU A 10 10.77 -5.11 14.60
CA LEU A 10 12.09 -5.57 14.19
C LEU A 10 13.11 -5.20 15.27
N ALA A 11 13.85 -6.21 15.76
CA ALA A 11 14.90 -6.00 16.76
C ALA A 11 16.14 -5.33 16.17
N GLN A 12 16.37 -5.50 14.87
CA GLN A 12 17.49 -4.96 14.12
C GLN A 12 17.05 -4.59 12.69
N PRO A 13 17.73 -3.66 12.02
CA PRO A 13 17.42 -3.30 10.64
C PRO A 13 17.56 -4.50 9.71
N ARG A 14 16.69 -4.60 8.69
CA ARG A 14 16.78 -5.61 7.63
C ARG A 14 16.78 -4.94 6.27
N ARG A 15 17.56 -5.48 5.34
CA ARG A 15 17.65 -4.99 3.96
C ARG A 15 17.45 -6.11 2.95
N ILE A 16 16.71 -5.81 1.89
CA ILE A 16 16.52 -6.67 0.73
C ILE A 16 16.78 -5.82 -0.51
N THR A 17 17.57 -6.35 -1.44
CA THR A 17 17.80 -5.75 -2.76
C THR A 17 17.28 -6.72 -3.81
N LEU A 18 16.45 -6.24 -4.71
CA LEU A 18 15.80 -7.01 -5.78
C LEU A 18 16.01 -6.28 -7.10
N GLN A 19 16.00 -7.04 -8.19
CA GLN A 19 15.91 -6.50 -9.54
C GLN A 19 14.56 -6.86 -10.15
N ASP A 20 13.94 -5.92 -10.85
CA ASP A 20 12.65 -6.14 -11.51
C ASP A 20 12.58 -5.40 -12.86
N ARG A 21 11.63 -5.77 -13.72
CA ARG A 21 11.38 -5.14 -15.03
C ARG A 21 10.62 -3.83 -14.85
N VAL A 22 11.23 -2.90 -14.14
CA VAL A 22 10.69 -1.56 -13.85
C VAL A 22 11.52 -0.49 -14.55
N ALA A 23 10.86 0.57 -15.00
CA ALA A 23 11.56 1.69 -15.66
C ALA A 23 12.34 2.58 -14.67
N GLN A 24 11.98 2.55 -13.38
CA GLN A 24 12.55 3.39 -12.33
C GLN A 24 12.84 2.56 -11.09
N GLY A 25 13.96 2.83 -10.43
CA GLY A 25 14.28 2.23 -9.15
C GLY A 25 13.27 2.66 -8.07
N ARG A 26 13.03 1.78 -7.09
CA ARG A 26 12.12 2.07 -5.97
C ARG A 26 12.77 1.75 -4.64
N LEU A 27 12.59 2.65 -3.69
CA LEU A 27 12.94 2.46 -2.28
C LEU A 27 11.67 2.25 -1.48
N TYR A 28 11.67 1.21 -0.64
CA TYR A 28 10.66 0.96 0.37
C TYR A 28 11.32 0.96 1.74
N ALA A 29 10.69 1.61 2.71
CA ALA A 29 11.01 1.42 4.11
C ALA A 29 9.73 1.10 4.88
N VAL A 30 9.75 0.03 5.67
CA VAL A 30 8.58 -0.51 6.36
C VAL A 30 8.85 -0.65 7.85
N TRP A 31 8.02 -0.01 8.65
CA TRP A 31 8.04 -0.11 10.12
C TRP A 31 6.82 -0.89 10.58
N ASN A 32 7.02 -1.86 11.47
CA ASN A 32 5.92 -2.48 12.19
C ASN A 32 5.56 -1.59 13.38
N VAL A 33 4.30 -1.19 13.44
CA VAL A 33 3.76 -0.30 14.49
C VAL A 33 2.56 -0.98 15.16
N PRO A 34 2.05 -0.46 16.29
CA PRO A 34 1.00 -1.14 17.04
C PRO A 34 -0.24 -1.45 16.22
N GLU A 35 -1.03 -2.36 16.75
CA GLU A 35 -2.26 -2.81 16.15
C GLU A 35 -3.33 -1.71 16.08
N TRP A 36 -4.38 -1.99 15.30
CA TRP A 36 -5.56 -1.15 15.21
C TRP A 36 -6.14 -0.78 16.59
N GLY A 37 -6.50 0.51 16.75
CA GLY A 37 -7.06 1.08 17.96
C GLY A 37 -6.05 1.42 19.08
N HIS A 38 -4.76 1.16 18.86
CA HIS A 38 -3.72 1.60 19.78
C HIS A 38 -3.66 3.14 19.85
N ALA A 39 -3.40 3.69 21.04
CA ALA A 39 -3.48 5.13 21.30
C ALA A 39 -2.51 5.99 20.47
N ASP A 40 -1.39 5.41 20.04
CA ASP A 40 -0.37 6.08 19.22
C ASP A 40 -0.75 6.16 17.73
N LEU A 41 -1.68 5.32 17.23
CA LEU A 41 -1.98 5.28 15.78
C LEU A 41 -2.55 6.60 15.23
N PRO A 42 -3.47 7.31 15.91
CA PRO A 42 -3.93 8.61 15.44
C PRO A 42 -2.80 9.64 15.29
N ALA A 43 -1.82 9.64 16.18
CA ALA A 43 -0.65 10.51 16.08
C ALA A 43 0.28 10.08 14.94
N LEU A 44 0.47 8.77 14.71
CA LEU A 44 1.20 8.25 13.54
C LEU A 44 0.52 8.62 12.23
N ASP A 45 -0.80 8.53 12.13
CA ASP A 45 -1.55 8.88 10.93
C ASP A 45 -1.40 10.37 10.57
N LEU A 46 -1.51 11.25 11.58
CA LEU A 46 -1.25 12.68 11.38
C LEU A 46 0.21 12.97 11.03
N ALA A 47 1.18 12.33 11.70
CA ALA A 47 2.60 12.54 11.41
C ALA A 47 2.97 12.09 9.99
N THR A 48 2.52 10.90 9.58
CA THR A 48 2.72 10.38 8.21
C THR A 48 2.01 11.26 7.18
N THR A 49 0.86 11.85 7.52
CA THR A 49 0.19 12.84 6.67
C THR A 49 1.06 14.08 6.44
N VAL A 50 1.65 14.65 7.49
CA VAL A 50 2.57 15.80 7.37
C VAL A 50 3.82 15.43 6.55
N LEU A 51 4.36 14.24 6.81
CA LEU A 51 5.63 13.79 6.24
C LEU A 51 5.49 13.40 4.76
N GLY A 52 4.46 12.65 4.36
CA GLY A 52 4.40 12.06 3.02
C GLY A 52 3.03 12.02 2.33
N ALA A 53 1.98 12.67 2.84
CA ALA A 53 0.69 12.70 2.14
C ALA A 53 0.57 13.88 1.17
N GLY A 54 0.78 13.59 -0.12
CA GLY A 54 0.53 14.52 -1.22
C GLY A 54 1.62 15.58 -1.39
N LYS A 55 1.38 16.51 -2.33
CA LYS A 55 2.41 17.43 -2.84
C LYS A 55 2.95 18.43 -1.82
N THR A 56 2.16 18.77 -0.82
CA THR A 56 2.54 19.73 0.23
C THR A 56 3.30 19.08 1.39
N SER A 57 3.45 17.76 1.39
CA SER A 57 4.16 17.01 2.44
C SER A 57 5.65 17.34 2.46
N ARG A 58 6.31 17.13 3.60
CA ARG A 58 7.74 17.46 3.75
C ARG A 58 8.62 16.63 2.81
N LEU A 59 8.40 15.31 2.75
CA LEU A 59 9.15 14.41 1.88
C LEU A 59 8.94 14.73 0.40
N HIS A 60 7.72 15.06 -0.03
CA HIS A 60 7.48 15.46 -1.41
C HIS A 60 8.24 16.75 -1.77
N ARG A 61 8.09 17.80 -0.95
CA ARG A 61 8.85 19.05 -1.14
C ARG A 61 10.35 18.80 -1.20
N ARG A 62 10.88 17.96 -0.31
CA ARG A 62 12.31 17.68 -0.23
C ARG A 62 12.83 16.83 -1.40
N LEU A 63 12.26 15.64 -1.60
CA LEU A 63 12.77 14.64 -2.55
C LEU A 63 12.36 14.92 -4.00
N VAL A 64 11.16 15.44 -4.24
CA VAL A 64 10.61 15.61 -5.60
C VAL A 64 10.87 17.02 -6.14
N GLU A 65 10.63 18.05 -5.32
CA GLU A 65 10.69 19.44 -5.78
C GLU A 65 12.07 20.07 -5.60
N GLN A 66 12.68 19.97 -4.41
CA GLN A 66 13.96 20.62 -4.09
C GLN A 66 15.17 19.85 -4.61
N GLU A 67 15.35 18.61 -4.17
CA GLU A 67 16.52 17.78 -4.53
C GLU A 67 16.32 17.07 -5.88
N GLN A 68 15.08 16.99 -6.37
CA GLN A 68 14.73 16.35 -7.64
C GLN A 68 15.23 14.91 -7.78
N LEU A 69 15.32 14.15 -6.68
CA LEU A 69 15.79 12.77 -6.67
C LEU A 69 14.69 11.76 -7.01
N ALA A 70 13.44 12.11 -6.70
CA ALA A 70 12.28 11.23 -6.87
C ALA A 70 11.25 11.82 -7.83
N THR A 71 10.48 10.94 -8.48
CA THR A 71 9.26 11.31 -9.21
C THR A 71 8.02 11.27 -8.32
N ASP A 72 8.04 10.42 -7.30
CA ASP A 72 6.94 10.26 -6.35
C ASP A 72 7.47 9.79 -4.98
N VAL A 73 6.78 10.20 -3.93
CA VAL A 73 7.00 9.73 -2.56
C VAL A 73 5.69 9.70 -1.80
N SER A 74 5.48 8.62 -1.04
CA SER A 74 4.36 8.49 -0.12
C SER A 74 4.82 7.88 1.19
N LEU A 75 4.21 8.34 2.29
CA LEU A 75 4.34 7.75 3.63
C LEU A 75 2.95 7.63 4.24
N GLY A 76 2.61 6.48 4.77
CA GLY A 76 1.30 6.26 5.38
C GLY A 76 1.20 5.01 6.24
N VAL A 77 0.16 4.97 7.08
CA VAL A 77 -0.16 3.83 7.95
C VAL A 77 -1.11 2.87 7.21
N GLY A 78 -0.73 1.60 7.11
CA GLY A 78 -1.64 0.49 6.84
C GLY A 78 -2.05 -0.16 8.15
N SER A 79 -3.27 0.13 8.61
CA SER A 79 -3.77 -0.38 9.89
C SER A 79 -4.10 -1.88 9.81
N GLY A 80 -3.72 -2.65 10.82
CA GLY A 80 -4.02 -4.08 10.90
C GLY A 80 -4.44 -4.51 12.30
N GLU A 81 -5.35 -5.49 12.39
CA GLU A 81 -5.94 -5.95 13.66
C GLU A 81 -4.91 -6.46 14.69
N LEU A 82 -3.87 -7.14 14.21
CA LEU A 82 -2.83 -7.76 15.06
C LEU A 82 -1.55 -6.93 15.15
N GLY A 83 -1.37 -6.02 14.20
CA GLY A 83 -0.20 -5.19 14.01
C GLY A 83 -0.37 -4.37 12.75
N SER A 84 0.01 -3.10 12.81
CA SER A 84 -0.07 -2.19 11.67
C SER A 84 1.32 -1.97 11.09
N GLN A 85 1.38 -1.37 9.91
CA GLN A 85 2.65 -1.07 9.26
C GLN A 85 2.65 0.36 8.72
N ILE A 86 3.81 1.01 8.75
CA ILE A 86 4.03 2.27 8.03
C ILE A 86 4.89 1.96 6.82
N TYR A 87 4.48 2.45 5.65
CA TYR A 87 5.19 2.26 4.39
C TYR A 87 5.66 3.61 3.86
N LEU A 88 6.98 3.81 3.81
CA LEU A 88 7.60 4.79 2.93
C LEU A 88 7.80 4.13 1.57
N VAL A 89 7.32 4.76 0.52
CA VAL A 89 7.55 4.33 -0.86
C VAL A 89 8.07 5.52 -1.65
N VAL A 90 9.24 5.39 -2.25
CA VAL A 90 9.84 6.41 -3.11
C VAL A 90 10.12 5.82 -4.47
N THR A 91 9.70 6.51 -5.52
CA THR A 91 10.03 6.18 -6.91
C THR A 91 11.12 7.12 -7.39
N ALA A 92 12.28 6.58 -7.72
CA ALA A 92 13.45 7.36 -8.12
C ALA A 92 13.25 7.98 -9.51
N ARG A 93 13.91 9.11 -9.76
CA ARG A 93 14.17 9.54 -11.15
C ARG A 93 15.15 8.56 -11.82
N PRO A 94 15.17 8.51 -13.16
CA PRO A 94 16.18 7.72 -13.88
C PRO A 94 17.59 8.08 -13.40
N ASP A 95 18.44 7.06 -13.29
CA ASP A 95 19.86 7.16 -12.96
C ASP A 95 20.20 7.77 -11.59
N VAL A 96 19.20 7.95 -10.71
CA VAL A 96 19.43 8.41 -9.32
C VAL A 96 19.71 7.21 -8.41
N ASP A 97 20.79 7.32 -7.64
CA ASP A 97 21.16 6.35 -6.61
C ASP A 97 20.11 6.28 -5.47
N LEU A 98 19.58 5.08 -5.23
CA LEU A 98 18.62 4.82 -4.16
C LEU A 98 19.21 5.07 -2.77
N ALA A 99 20.51 4.91 -2.57
CA ALA A 99 21.16 5.21 -1.29
C ALA A 99 21.13 6.72 -0.98
N ARG A 100 21.27 7.57 -2.01
CA ARG A 100 21.13 9.02 -1.85
C ARG A 100 19.70 9.41 -1.48
N ILE A 101 18.70 8.79 -2.11
CA ILE A 101 17.28 9.00 -1.77
C ILE A 101 17.02 8.59 -0.31
N GLU A 102 17.51 7.42 0.10
CA GLU A 102 17.34 6.92 1.47
C GLU A 102 17.96 7.88 2.49
N ALA A 103 19.18 8.39 2.24
CA ALA A 103 19.84 9.35 3.11
C ALA A 103 19.01 10.63 3.29
N VAL A 104 18.53 11.22 2.19
CA VAL A 104 17.71 12.45 2.25
C VAL A 104 16.35 12.21 2.92
N ALA A 105 15.73 11.05 2.70
CA ALA A 105 14.50 10.68 3.40
C ALA A 105 14.74 10.53 4.92
N ASN A 106 15.84 9.90 5.31
CA ASN A 106 16.23 9.72 6.71
C ASN A 106 16.54 11.05 7.40
N GLU A 107 17.19 11.99 6.71
CA GLU A 107 17.41 13.35 7.21
C GLU A 107 16.07 14.03 7.54
N GLU A 108 15.08 13.95 6.64
CA GLU A 108 13.75 14.54 6.87
C GLU A 108 13.02 13.88 8.05
N LEU A 109 13.03 12.55 8.12
CA LEU A 109 12.44 11.81 9.24
C LEU A 109 13.12 12.17 10.57
N SER A 110 14.45 12.32 10.56
CA SER A 110 15.23 12.71 11.74
C SER A 110 14.93 14.15 12.18
N ARG A 111 14.79 15.09 11.23
CA ARG A 111 14.35 16.46 11.54
C ARG A 111 12.98 16.49 12.16
N PHE A 112 12.02 15.74 11.61
CA PHE A 112 10.69 15.65 12.20
C PHE A 112 10.74 15.03 13.61
N ALA A 113 11.57 14.01 13.82
CA ALA A 113 11.78 13.43 15.15
C ALA A 113 12.38 14.46 16.12
N GLN A 114 13.27 15.34 15.69
CA GLN A 114 13.94 16.33 16.55
C GLN A 114 13.12 17.60 16.80
N GLU A 115 12.35 18.05 15.82
CA GLU A 115 11.68 19.37 15.84
C GLU A 115 10.16 19.27 15.90
N GLY A 116 9.59 18.15 15.44
CA GLY A 116 8.15 17.97 15.27
C GLY A 116 7.55 18.76 14.10
N PRO A 117 6.23 18.70 13.94
CA PRO A 117 5.51 19.53 12.98
C PRO A 117 5.32 20.95 13.51
N SER A 118 5.23 21.92 12.60
CA SER A 118 4.68 23.23 12.96
C SER A 118 3.18 23.12 13.31
N PRO A 119 2.61 24.05 14.09
CA PRO A 119 1.17 24.08 14.34
C PRO A 119 0.33 24.07 13.06
N ASP A 120 0.74 24.82 12.03
CA ASP A 120 0.02 24.87 10.76
C ASP A 120 0.08 23.55 9.99
N GLU A 121 1.20 22.83 10.04
CA GLU A 121 1.30 21.51 9.43
C GLU A 121 0.37 20.51 10.09
N LEU A 122 0.32 20.52 11.44
CA LEU A 122 -0.59 19.69 12.20
C LEU A 122 -2.04 20.01 11.89
N GLU A 123 -2.43 21.29 11.88
CA GLU A 123 -3.81 21.67 11.60
C GLU A 123 -4.22 21.31 10.16
N ARG A 124 -3.33 21.46 9.17
CA ARG A 124 -3.62 20.97 7.81
C ARG A 124 -3.80 19.46 7.76
N ALA A 125 -2.95 18.70 8.44
CA ALA A 125 -3.08 17.24 8.51
C ALA A 125 -4.39 16.83 9.19
N ARG A 126 -4.74 17.48 10.31
CA ARG A 126 -5.98 17.26 11.04
C ARG A 126 -7.20 17.54 10.16
N MET A 127 -7.23 18.68 9.49
CA MET A 127 -8.32 19.05 8.58
C MET A 127 -8.47 18.07 7.43
N ARG A 128 -7.35 17.57 6.87
CA ARG A 128 -7.36 16.56 5.81
C ARG A 128 -7.97 15.24 6.31
N ALA A 129 -7.55 14.76 7.47
CA ALA A 129 -8.05 13.53 8.07
C ALA A 129 -9.55 13.63 8.41
N LEU A 130 -9.97 14.72 9.07
CA LEU A 130 -11.37 14.96 9.41
C LEU A 130 -12.26 15.06 8.15
N SER A 131 -11.80 15.76 7.12
CA SER A 131 -12.53 15.86 5.86
C SER A 131 -12.62 14.53 5.14
N GLY A 132 -11.56 13.71 5.19
CA GLY A 132 -11.55 12.35 4.66
C GLY A 132 -12.55 11.45 5.38
N PHE A 133 -12.55 11.49 6.71
CA PHE A 133 -13.49 10.75 7.55
C PHE A 133 -14.95 11.13 7.24
N LEU A 134 -15.29 12.41 7.20
CA LEU A 134 -16.64 12.89 6.90
C LEU A 134 -17.15 12.39 5.54
N ARG A 135 -16.34 12.54 4.49
CA ARG A 135 -16.65 12.00 3.15
C ARG A 135 -16.77 10.48 3.12
N GLY A 136 -16.06 9.78 4.00
CA GLY A 136 -16.15 8.33 4.17
C GLY A 136 -17.53 7.94 4.71
N ILE A 137 -17.93 8.51 5.85
CA ILE A 137 -19.17 8.16 6.55
C ILE A 137 -20.46 8.64 5.89
N GLU A 138 -20.36 9.53 4.90
CA GLU A 138 -21.47 9.86 3.98
C GLU A 138 -21.98 8.61 3.24
N LYS A 139 -21.10 7.64 2.99
CA LYS A 139 -21.43 6.37 2.36
C LYS A 139 -21.89 5.37 3.41
N VAL A 140 -22.99 4.65 3.13
CA VAL A 140 -23.47 3.58 4.01
C VAL A 140 -22.50 2.40 4.01
N GLY A 141 -22.03 1.98 2.82
CA GLY A 141 -21.09 0.86 2.64
C GLY A 141 -19.82 1.26 1.88
N GLY A 142 -19.04 0.25 1.48
CA GLY A 142 -17.75 0.43 0.81
C GLY A 142 -16.58 0.64 1.78
N PHE A 143 -15.37 0.63 1.24
CA PHE A 143 -14.16 0.83 2.04
C PHE A 143 -14.18 2.22 2.72
N ALA A 144 -14.01 2.24 4.04
CA ALA A 144 -14.13 3.41 4.92
C ALA A 144 -15.54 4.05 4.99
N GLY A 145 -16.59 3.31 4.62
CA GLY A 145 -17.98 3.72 4.82
C GLY A 145 -18.47 3.52 6.26
N LYS A 146 -19.64 4.07 6.58
CA LYS A 146 -20.23 4.03 7.93
C LYS A 146 -20.39 2.61 8.47
N ALA A 147 -20.91 1.67 7.67
CA ALA A 147 -21.09 0.29 8.08
C ALA A 147 -19.75 -0.39 8.41
N GLN A 148 -18.70 -0.14 7.62
CA GLN A 148 -17.38 -0.69 7.90
C GLN A 148 -16.81 -0.13 9.20
N ILE A 149 -16.86 1.19 9.42
CA ILE A 149 -16.30 1.81 10.63
C ILE A 149 -16.96 1.26 11.89
N LEU A 150 -18.30 1.12 11.89
CA LEU A 150 -19.04 0.54 13.00
C LEU A 150 -18.73 -0.96 13.17
N ALA A 151 -18.68 -1.72 12.07
CA ALA A 151 -18.38 -3.15 12.11
C ALA A 151 -16.96 -3.43 12.58
N GLU A 152 -15.96 -2.69 12.09
CA GLU A 152 -14.56 -2.77 12.47
C GLU A 152 -14.40 -2.44 13.97
N SER A 153 -15.00 -1.34 14.42
CA SER A 153 -15.04 -0.95 15.83
C SER A 153 -15.65 -2.06 16.70
N GLN A 154 -16.83 -2.57 16.34
CA GLN A 154 -17.46 -3.66 17.08
C GLN A 154 -16.61 -4.93 17.06
N THR A 155 -16.00 -5.27 15.92
CA THR A 155 -15.27 -6.52 15.75
C THR A 155 -13.99 -6.52 16.58
N PHE A 156 -13.23 -5.43 16.53
CA PHE A 156 -11.89 -5.37 17.12
C PHE A 156 -11.89 -4.89 18.57
N SER A 157 -12.82 -4.02 18.97
CA SER A 157 -12.87 -3.50 20.34
C SER A 157 -14.12 -3.92 21.13
N GLY A 158 -15.08 -4.63 20.51
CA GLY A 158 -16.35 -4.96 21.16
C GLY A 158 -17.27 -3.75 21.39
N ASN A 159 -16.97 -2.60 20.79
CA ASN A 159 -17.71 -1.35 20.96
C ASN A 159 -17.87 -0.68 19.58
N PRO A 160 -19.10 -0.53 19.05
CA PRO A 160 -19.30 0.03 17.71
C PRO A 160 -18.97 1.53 17.67
N GLU A 161 -18.86 2.20 18.82
CA GLU A 161 -18.54 3.62 18.93
C GLU A 161 -17.05 3.91 19.14
N PHE A 162 -16.17 2.88 19.11
CA PHE A 162 -14.75 3.07 19.35
C PHE A 162 -14.08 4.09 18.41
N TRP A 163 -14.58 4.21 17.18
CA TRP A 163 -14.15 5.26 16.23
C TRP A 163 -14.20 6.68 16.82
N LYS A 164 -15.11 6.96 17.77
CA LYS A 164 -15.17 8.26 18.45
C LYS A 164 -13.92 8.51 19.29
N THR A 165 -13.38 7.47 19.93
CA THR A 165 -12.16 7.53 20.73
C THR A 165 -10.97 7.94 19.86
N ASP A 166 -10.79 7.28 18.72
CA ASP A 166 -9.70 7.60 17.79
C ASP A 166 -9.89 8.97 17.16
N LEU A 167 -11.12 9.37 16.84
CA LEU A 167 -11.41 10.70 16.33
C LEU A 167 -11.09 11.79 17.37
N THR A 168 -11.39 11.57 18.66
CA THR A 168 -11.02 12.48 19.74
C THR A 168 -9.49 12.58 19.88
N ARG A 169 -8.78 11.43 19.92
CA ARG A 169 -7.31 11.41 19.95
C ARG A 169 -6.70 12.18 18.77
N LEU A 170 -7.24 11.97 17.56
CA LEU A 170 -6.82 12.69 16.36
C LEU A 170 -7.07 14.20 16.48
N ARG A 171 -8.21 14.62 17.05
CA ARG A 171 -8.56 16.05 17.22
C ARG A 171 -7.76 16.75 18.31
N GLU A 172 -7.33 16.03 19.32
CA GLU A 172 -6.60 16.57 20.47
C GLU A 172 -5.09 16.40 20.36
N ALA A 173 -4.62 15.68 19.33
CA ALA A 173 -3.21 15.48 19.07
C ALA A 173 -2.45 16.81 19.00
N THR A 174 -1.28 16.85 19.63
CA THR A 174 -0.39 18.02 19.74
C THR A 174 0.90 17.81 18.94
N PRO A 175 1.63 18.87 18.57
CA PRO A 175 2.91 18.73 17.87
C PRO A 175 3.92 17.84 18.63
N GLY A 176 4.00 18.01 19.96
CA GLY A 176 4.88 17.20 20.81
C GLY A 176 4.51 15.72 20.83
N GLN A 177 3.21 15.39 20.80
CA GLN A 177 2.78 13.98 20.68
C GLN A 177 3.19 13.38 19.34
N LEU A 178 3.03 14.10 18.23
CA LEU A 178 3.45 13.63 16.91
C LEU A 178 4.97 13.42 16.87
N GLN A 179 5.74 14.37 17.38
CA GLN A 179 7.19 14.27 17.50
C GLN A 179 7.60 13.03 18.29
N ALA A 180 7.10 12.88 19.53
CA ALA A 180 7.42 11.76 20.39
C ALA A 180 7.03 10.42 19.77
N THR A 181 5.91 10.38 19.06
CA THR A 181 5.43 9.18 18.37
C THR A 181 6.33 8.80 17.20
N VAL A 182 6.80 9.78 16.41
CA VAL A 182 7.78 9.52 15.34
C VAL A 182 9.12 9.06 15.91
N GLN A 183 9.62 9.70 16.97
CA GLN A 183 10.84 9.26 17.67
C GLN A 183 10.72 7.80 18.16
N LYS A 184 9.55 7.42 18.67
CA LYS A 184 9.29 6.09 19.22
C LYS A 184 9.22 5.01 18.15
N TRP A 185 8.60 5.30 17.01
CA TRP A 185 8.19 4.25 16.05
C TRP A 185 8.95 4.26 14.72
N LEU A 186 9.44 5.41 14.24
CA LEU A 186 10.06 5.55 12.92
C LEU A 186 11.59 5.60 13.01
N GLY A 187 12.19 4.70 13.79
CA GLY A 187 13.65 4.55 13.93
C GLY A 187 14.28 3.67 12.84
N ASP A 188 15.57 3.33 13.00
CA ASP A 188 16.32 2.55 11.99
C ASP A 188 15.95 1.06 11.93
N ASN A 189 15.27 0.54 12.96
CA ASN A 189 14.81 -0.83 13.04
C ASN A 189 13.60 -1.09 12.12
N ARG A 190 13.87 -1.10 10.81
CA ARG A 190 12.89 -1.21 9.74
C ARG A 190 13.34 -2.23 8.69
N LEU A 191 12.39 -2.65 7.86
CA LEU A 191 12.70 -3.37 6.63
C LEU A 191 12.91 -2.35 5.52
N THR A 192 14.08 -2.37 4.89
CA THR A 192 14.39 -1.57 3.70
C THR A 192 14.43 -2.48 2.48
N ILE A 193 13.66 -2.16 1.44
CA ILE A 193 13.68 -2.88 0.17
C ILE A 193 14.10 -1.92 -0.92
N THR A 194 15.09 -2.30 -1.70
CA THR A 194 15.47 -1.58 -2.94
C THR A 194 15.11 -2.46 -4.12
N VAL A 195 14.40 -1.89 -5.08
CA VAL A 195 14.05 -2.54 -6.35
C VAL A 195 14.75 -1.76 -7.45
N GLU A 196 15.73 -2.39 -8.09
CA GLU A 196 16.48 -1.81 -9.19
C GLU A 196 15.92 -2.30 -10.53
N PRO A 197 15.94 -1.48 -11.59
CA PRO A 197 15.68 -1.95 -12.94
C PRO A 197 16.63 -3.11 -13.28
N TYR A 198 16.14 -4.12 -14.00
CA TYR A 198 17.06 -5.05 -14.66
C TYR A 198 18.05 -4.26 -15.52
N PRO A 199 19.35 -4.59 -15.49
CA PRO A 199 20.26 -4.08 -16.49
C PRO A 199 19.72 -4.46 -17.87
N ALA A 200 19.78 -3.52 -18.80
CA ALA A 200 19.49 -3.80 -20.20
C ALA A 200 20.56 -4.76 -20.70
N TYR A 201 20.31 -6.07 -20.60
CA TYR A 201 21.15 -7.07 -21.26
C TYR A 201 20.96 -6.89 -22.77
N ALA A 202 21.91 -6.21 -23.41
CA ALA A 202 22.05 -6.33 -24.85
C ALA A 202 22.39 -7.80 -25.14
N ALA A 203 21.60 -8.44 -26.00
CA ALA A 203 22.09 -9.65 -26.66
C ALA A 203 23.42 -9.28 -27.33
N LEU A 204 24.46 -10.10 -27.14
CA LEU A 204 25.72 -9.96 -27.86
C LEU A 204 25.41 -9.74 -29.35
N GLY A 205 25.98 -8.67 -29.92
CA GLY A 205 26.26 -8.40 -31.34
C GLY A 205 25.25 -8.84 -32.41
N GLU A 206 24.91 -7.92 -33.31
CA GLU A 206 24.22 -8.25 -34.57
C GLU A 206 25.12 -9.06 -35.52
N ASP A 207 25.24 -10.37 -35.29
CA ASP A 207 25.54 -11.35 -36.35
C ASP A 207 24.25 -12.02 -36.86
N VAL A 208 23.09 -11.42 -36.56
CA VAL A 208 21.80 -11.94 -37.02
C VAL A 208 21.29 -11.07 -38.17
N ASP A 209 21.40 -11.62 -39.37
CA ASP A 209 20.79 -11.08 -40.59
C ASP A 209 19.27 -10.96 -40.42
N ARG A 210 18.78 -9.73 -40.31
CA ARG A 210 17.35 -9.40 -40.17
C ARG A 210 16.62 -9.22 -41.51
N ALA A 211 17.26 -9.53 -42.63
CA ALA A 211 16.60 -9.56 -43.94
C ALA A 211 15.62 -10.74 -44.05
N THR A 212 15.74 -11.74 -43.18
CA THR A 212 14.79 -12.84 -43.07
C THR A 212 14.00 -12.73 -41.77
N LEU A 213 12.67 -12.81 -41.88
CA LEU A 213 11.82 -12.98 -40.71
C LEU A 213 12.24 -14.29 -40.02
N PRO A 214 12.58 -14.28 -38.72
CA PRO A 214 12.78 -15.52 -38.00
C PRO A 214 11.48 -16.31 -38.10
N ALA A 215 11.58 -17.61 -38.40
CA ALA A 215 10.41 -18.46 -38.50
C ALA A 215 9.65 -18.39 -37.17
N THR A 216 8.51 -17.70 -37.17
CA THR A 216 7.57 -17.77 -36.07
C THR A 216 7.10 -19.21 -36.02
N ALA A 217 7.34 -19.90 -34.90
CA ALA A 217 6.58 -21.10 -34.62
C ALA A 217 5.10 -20.71 -34.74
N ALA A 218 4.32 -21.50 -35.46
CA ALA A 218 2.88 -21.31 -35.51
C ALA A 218 2.39 -21.19 -34.06
N PRO A 219 1.49 -20.23 -33.75
CA PRO A 219 0.83 -20.22 -32.46
C PRO A 219 0.35 -21.66 -32.17
N PRO A 220 0.59 -22.22 -30.98
CA PRO A 220 0.04 -23.52 -30.68
C PRO A 220 -1.46 -23.45 -30.93
N ASP A 221 -2.00 -24.47 -31.60
CA ASP A 221 -3.43 -24.54 -31.85
C ASP A 221 -4.18 -24.39 -30.52
N LEU A 222 -5.22 -23.57 -30.53
CA LEU A 222 -6.07 -23.38 -29.37
C LEU A 222 -6.82 -24.70 -29.10
N ASP A 223 -6.36 -25.42 -28.08
CA ASP A 223 -7.04 -26.60 -27.57
C ASP A 223 -8.13 -26.18 -26.58
N PHE A 224 -9.34 -26.00 -27.11
CA PHE A 224 -10.52 -25.76 -26.28
C PHE A 224 -11.07 -27.10 -25.79
N PRO A 225 -11.42 -27.22 -24.49
CA PRO A 225 -12.10 -28.41 -24.02
C PRO A 225 -13.42 -28.57 -24.77
N ALA A 226 -13.76 -29.81 -25.10
CA ALA A 226 -15.06 -30.11 -25.69
C ALA A 226 -16.18 -29.57 -24.78
N LEU A 227 -17.09 -28.80 -25.37
CA LEU A 227 -18.26 -28.30 -24.68
C LEU A 227 -19.35 -29.36 -24.70
N GLU A 228 -19.64 -29.92 -23.54
CA GLU A 228 -20.82 -30.77 -23.35
C GLU A 228 -22.04 -29.89 -23.11
N ARG A 229 -23.17 -30.21 -23.74
CA ARG A 229 -24.42 -29.45 -23.59
C ARG A 229 -25.54 -30.39 -23.21
N THR A 230 -26.35 -29.98 -22.23
CA THR A 230 -27.58 -30.69 -21.88
C THR A 230 -28.68 -29.71 -21.49
N ARG A 231 -29.91 -30.23 -21.43
CA ARG A 231 -31.11 -29.49 -21.03
C ARG A 231 -31.69 -30.16 -19.78
N LEU A 232 -31.94 -29.37 -18.75
CA LEU A 232 -32.65 -29.82 -17.55
C LEU A 232 -34.17 -29.90 -17.83
N ASP A 233 -34.88 -30.68 -17.03
CA ASP A 233 -36.35 -30.86 -17.16
C ASP A 233 -37.13 -29.55 -17.03
N ASN A 234 -36.59 -28.56 -16.32
CA ASN A 234 -37.16 -27.22 -16.19
C ASN A 234 -36.82 -26.28 -17.36
N GLY A 235 -36.17 -26.78 -18.40
CA GLY A 235 -35.85 -26.06 -19.63
C GLY A 235 -34.50 -25.32 -19.63
N LEU A 236 -33.78 -25.25 -18.50
CA LEU A 236 -32.47 -24.61 -18.43
C LEU A 236 -31.43 -25.33 -19.30
N GLN A 237 -30.56 -24.57 -19.96
CA GLN A 237 -29.42 -25.10 -20.69
C GLN A 237 -28.19 -25.15 -19.78
N ILE A 238 -27.52 -26.30 -19.75
CA ILE A 238 -26.21 -26.45 -19.13
C ILE A 238 -25.18 -26.56 -20.25
N VAL A 239 -24.11 -25.77 -20.14
CA VAL A 239 -22.91 -25.91 -20.95
C VAL A 239 -21.76 -26.23 -20.00
N LEU A 240 -21.11 -27.37 -20.20
CA LEU A 240 -20.01 -27.85 -19.36
C LEU A 240 -18.72 -27.87 -20.18
N ALA A 241 -17.70 -27.19 -19.66
CA ALA A 241 -16.32 -27.29 -20.14
C ALA A 241 -15.50 -28.06 -19.09
N ARG A 242 -15.26 -29.35 -19.30
CA ARG A 242 -14.52 -30.17 -18.33
C ARG A 242 -13.02 -29.91 -18.44
N ARG A 243 -12.38 -29.58 -17.30
CA ARG A 243 -10.93 -29.41 -17.16
C ARG A 243 -10.41 -30.29 -16.01
N PRO A 244 -9.84 -31.47 -16.29
CA PRO A 244 -9.49 -32.45 -15.25
C PRO A 244 -8.29 -32.05 -14.37
N ASN A 245 -7.55 -31.01 -14.75
CA ASN A 245 -6.32 -30.58 -14.08
C ASN A 245 -6.55 -29.63 -12.90
N ALA A 246 -7.81 -29.27 -12.60
CA ALA A 246 -8.17 -28.37 -11.50
C ALA A 246 -9.26 -29.03 -10.62
N PRO A 247 -9.05 -29.15 -9.30
CA PRO A 247 -10.03 -29.72 -8.37
C PRO A 247 -11.08 -28.68 -7.97
N THR A 248 -11.67 -27.97 -8.93
CA THR A 248 -12.60 -26.86 -8.68
C THR A 248 -13.77 -26.94 -9.64
N VAL A 249 -14.96 -26.63 -9.12
CA VAL A 249 -16.19 -26.49 -9.89
C VAL A 249 -16.63 -25.04 -9.78
N GLU A 250 -16.80 -24.38 -10.93
CA GLU A 250 -17.34 -23.04 -11.05
C GLU A 250 -18.67 -23.13 -11.80
N LEU A 251 -19.67 -22.38 -11.34
CA LEU A 251 -21.03 -22.42 -11.90
C LEU A 251 -21.58 -21.00 -12.01
N ASP A 252 -21.82 -20.59 -13.25
CA ASP A 252 -22.47 -19.31 -13.57
C ASP A 252 -23.88 -19.57 -14.09
N LEU A 253 -24.85 -18.81 -13.58
CA LEU A 253 -26.22 -18.80 -14.11
C LEU A 253 -26.47 -17.49 -14.84
N LEU A 254 -26.61 -17.58 -16.17
CA LEU A 254 -27.02 -16.45 -16.99
C LEU A 254 -28.55 -16.43 -17.07
N VAL A 255 -29.15 -15.40 -16.47
CA VAL A 255 -30.60 -15.13 -16.60
C VAL A 255 -30.75 -13.85 -17.40
N PRO A 256 -31.61 -13.81 -18.44
CA PRO A 256 -31.96 -12.55 -19.09
C PRO A 256 -32.69 -11.65 -18.07
N ALA A 257 -31.99 -10.64 -17.58
CA ALA A 257 -32.51 -9.61 -16.70
C ALA A 257 -32.00 -8.24 -17.17
N GLY A 258 -32.69 -7.63 -18.13
CA GLY A 258 -32.35 -6.31 -18.67
C GLY A 258 -33.19 -5.91 -19.89
N PHE A 259 -34.04 -4.89 -19.65
CA PHE A 259 -35.10 -4.24 -20.44
C PHE A 259 -36.14 -5.14 -21.14
#